data_AF-A0A957DE50-F1
#
_entry.id   AF-A0A957DE50-F1
#
_cell.length_a   1.000
_cell.length_b   1.000
_cell.length_c   1.000
_cell.angle_alpha   90.00
_cell.angle_beta   90.00
_cell.angle_gamma   90.00
#
_symmetry.space_group_name_H-M   'P 1'
#
loop_
_entity.id
_entity.type
_entity.pdbx_description
1 polymer ?
#
loop_
_entity_poly.entity_id
_entity_poly.type
_entity_poly.pdbx_seq_one_letter_code
_entity_poly.pdbx_strand_id
1 'polypeptide(L)' 'MATIPTAKRNPPLKNILVTGGAGFIGANFVHYVLDRYPDYHVIVYDKLTYAGNLDNLLPLNANP' A
#
# COMPACT_ATOMS: atom_id res chain seq x y z
N MET A 1 -31.66 26.88 -17.93
CA MET A 1 -31.10 25.52 -17.81
C MET A 1 -29.66 25.65 -17.32
N ALA A 2 -29.44 25.59 -16.02
CA ALA A 2 -28.10 25.62 -15.45
C ALA A 2 -27.62 24.17 -15.26
N THR A 3 -26.59 23.78 -15.99
CA THR A 3 -25.97 22.46 -15.85
C THR A 3 -25.25 22.39 -14.50
N ILE A 4 -25.72 21.51 -13.62
CA ILE A 4 -25.03 21.19 -12.36
C ILE A 4 -23.68 20.55 -12.73
N PRO A 5 -22.53 21.04 -12.23
CA PRO A 5 -21.25 20.39 -12.46
C PRO A 5 -21.28 19.02 -11.78
N THR A 6 -21.26 17.96 -12.57
CA THR A 6 -21.11 16.59 -12.08
C THR A 6 -19.73 16.49 -11.43
N ALA A 7 -19.70 16.45 -10.10
CA ALA A 7 -18.50 16.14 -9.35
C ALA A 7 -17.95 14.80 -9.87
N LYS A 8 -16.81 14.82 -10.56
CA LYS A 8 -16.12 13.60 -10.97
C LYS A 8 -15.79 12.84 -9.68
N ARG A 9 -16.49 11.74 -9.43
CA ARG A 9 -16.15 10.81 -8.36
C ARG A 9 -14.75 10.29 -8.66
N ASN A 10 -13.76 10.60 -7.81
CA ASN A 10 -12.46 9.96 -7.93
C ASN A 10 -12.67 8.44 -7.94
N PRO A 11 -12.03 7.69 -8.85
CA PRO A 11 -12.10 6.24 -8.80
C PRO A 11 -11.69 5.79 -7.39
N PRO A 12 -12.41 4.84 -6.79
CA PRO A 12 -12.07 4.41 -5.43
C PRO A 12 -10.65 3.85 -5.44
N LEU A 13 -9.78 4.42 -4.60
CA LEU A 13 -8.46 3.88 -4.32
C LEU A 13 -8.64 2.42 -3.88
N LYS A 14 -7.90 1.50 -4.50
CA LYS A 14 -7.96 0.09 -4.15
C LYS A 14 -7.08 -0.15 -2.92
N ASN A 15 -7.70 -0.50 -1.80
CA ASN A 15 -7.01 -0.80 -0.56
C ASN A 15 -6.60 -2.28 -0.51
N ILE A 16 -5.36 -2.57 -0.16
CA ILE A 16 -4.83 -3.93 0.04
C ILE A 16 -4.27 -4.04 1.45
N LEU A 17 -4.70 -5.06 2.20
CA LEU A 17 -4.11 -5.42 3.49
C LEU A 17 -3.12 -6.57 3.29
N VAL A 18 -1.86 -6.35 3.64
CA VAL A 18 -0.79 -7.35 3.59
C VAL A 18 -0.44 -7.78 5.00
N THR A 19 -0.72 -9.03 5.34
CA THR A 19 -0.31 -9.61 6.62
C THR A 19 1.09 -10.21 6.51
N GLY A 20 1.92 -10.07 7.56
CA GLY A 20 3.30 -10.58 7.51
C GLY A 20 4.20 -9.80 6.55
N GLY A 21 3.86 -8.53 6.26
CA GLY A 21 4.53 -7.70 5.26
C GLY A 21 5.94 -7.24 5.65
N ALA A 22 6.38 -7.40 6.90
CA ALA A 22 7.77 -7.15 7.31
C ALA A 22 8.68 -8.37 7.14
N GLY A 23 8.11 -9.53 6.78
CA GLY A 23 8.89 -10.72 6.41
C GLY A 23 9.50 -10.64 5.00
N PHE A 24 10.30 -11.65 4.63
CA PHE A 24 11.02 -11.67 3.35
C PHE A 24 10.08 -11.56 2.11
N ILE A 25 9.08 -12.43 2.01
CA ILE A 25 8.14 -12.43 0.88
C ILE A 25 7.20 -11.22 0.96
N GLY A 26 6.73 -10.91 2.17
CA GLY A 26 5.80 -9.82 2.42
C GLY A 26 6.36 -8.47 1.98
N ALA A 27 7.60 -8.16 2.36
CA ALA A 27 8.23 -6.89 2.01
C ALA A 27 8.44 -6.76 0.50
N ASN A 28 8.94 -7.81 -0.16
CA ASN A 28 9.10 -7.82 -1.62
C ASN A 28 7.77 -7.67 -2.36
N PHE A 29 6.71 -8.31 -1.86
CA PHE A 29 5.37 -8.13 -2.42
C PHE A 29 4.89 -6.69 -2.30
N VAL A 30 5.09 -6.05 -1.14
CA VAL A 30 4.72 -4.64 -0.94
C VAL A 30 5.49 -3.74 -1.90
N HIS A 31 6.81 -3.91 -2.03
CA HIS A 31 7.63 -3.18 -3.01
C HIS A 31 7.12 -3.36 -4.44
N TYR A 32 6.85 -4.59 -4.84
CA TYR A 32 6.32 -4.90 -6.17
C TYR A 32 4.96 -4.25 -6.44
N VAL A 33 4.06 -4.28 -5.46
CA VAL A 33 2.72 -3.69 -5.61
C VAL A 33 2.79 -2.17 -5.71
N LEU A 34 3.60 -1.52 -4.87
CA LEU A 34 3.73 -0.06 -4.88
C LEU A 34 4.39 0.46 -6.17
N ASP A 35 5.36 -0.28 -6.72
CA ASP A 35 5.98 0.06 -8.01
C ASP A 35 5.01 -0.14 -9.19
N ARG A 36 4.27 -1.27 -9.20
CA ARG A 36 3.40 -1.65 -10.33
C ARG A 36 2.05 -0.94 -10.32
N TYR A 37 1.53 -0.59 -9.14
CA TYR A 37 0.19 -0.06 -8.93
C TYR A 37 0.24 1.18 -8.01
N PRO A 38 0.70 2.33 -8.50
CA PRO A 38 0.84 3.54 -7.68
C PRO A 38 -0.49 4.09 -7.15
N ASP A 39 -1.62 3.72 -7.77
CA ASP A 39 -2.97 4.12 -7.34
C ASP A 39 -3.53 3.22 -6.21
N TYR A 40 -2.76 2.25 -5.74
CA TYR A 40 -3.18 1.31 -4.71
C TYR A 40 -2.67 1.78 -3.35
N HIS A 41 -3.52 1.62 -2.35
CA HIS A 41 -3.17 1.94 -0.98
C HIS A 41 -2.89 0.63 -0.23
N VAL A 42 -1.64 0.42 0.18
CA VAL A 42 -1.18 -0.82 0.79
C VAL A 42 -1.02 -0.63 2.29
N ILE A 43 -1.74 -1.42 3.08
CA ILE A 43 -1.68 -1.43 4.53
C ILE A 43 -0.94 -2.70 4.95
N VAL A 44 0.18 -2.56 5.65
CA VAL A 44 0.95 -3.70 6.16
C VAL A 44 0.61 -3.94 7.62
N TYR A 45 0.22 -5.17 7.94
CA TYR A 45 0.01 -5.63 9.31
C TYR A 45 0.97 -6.78 9.63
N ASP A 46 1.96 -6.52 10.48
CA ASP A 46 2.95 -7.51 10.89
C ASP A 46 3.03 -7.59 12.42
N LYS A 47 3.30 -8.78 12.94
CA LYS A 47 3.48 -9.04 14.38
C LYS A 47 4.93 -8.80 14.83
N LEU A 48 5.86 -8.57 13.89
CA LEU A 48 7.28 -8.35 14.14
C LEU A 48 7.89 -9.45 15.04
N THR A 49 7.60 -10.69 14.68
CA THR A 49 8.22 -11.85 15.32
C THR A 49 9.62 -12.08 14.74
N TYR A 50 10.27 -13.18 15.09
CA TYR A 50 11.64 -13.50 14.65
C TYR A 50 11.93 -13.24 13.15
N ALA A 51 10.97 -13.51 12.26
CA ALA A 51 11.16 -13.35 10.81
C ALA A 51 10.75 -11.98 10.25
N GLY A 52 10.19 -11.09 11.08
CA GLY A 52 9.75 -9.75 10.67
C GLY A 52 10.83 -8.71 10.96
N ASN A 53 11.35 -8.06 9.92
CA ASN A 53 12.27 -6.95 10.07
C ASN A 53 11.70 -5.70 9.39
N LEU A 54 11.53 -4.62 10.17
CA LEU A 54 11.10 -3.32 9.66
C LEU A 54 12.07 -2.75 8.61
N ASP A 55 13.36 -3.13 8.69
CA ASP A 55 14.37 -2.73 7.72
C ASP A 55 14.01 -3.14 6.30
N ASN A 56 13.27 -4.23 6.13
CA ASN A 56 12.80 -4.69 4.83
C ASN A 56 11.78 -3.72 4.20
N LEU A 57 11.13 -2.89 5.02
CA LEU A 57 10.14 -1.88 4.62
C LEU A 57 10.69 -0.45 4.65
N LEU A 58 11.91 -0.22 5.19
CA LEU A 58 12.52 1.13 5.29
C LEU A 58 12.56 1.93 3.99
N PRO A 59 12.76 1.34 2.79
CA PRO A 59 12.73 2.10 1.54
C PRO A 59 11.37 2.75 1.25
N LEU A 60 10.29 2.32 1.92
CA LEU A 60 8.93 2.82 1.75
C LEU A 60 8.57 3.97 2.70
N ASN A 61 9.39 4.23 3.73
CA ASN A 61 9.12 5.25 4.75
C ASN A 61 9.09 6.69 4.20
N ALA A 62 9.46 6.88 2.92
CA ALA A 62 9.34 8.14 2.19
C ALA A 62 7.95 8.39 1.58
N ASN A 63 7.05 7.38 1.58
CA ASN A 63 5.65 7.48 1.16
C ASN A 63 4.74 7.14 2.37
N PRO A 64 4.42 8.12 3.22
CA PRO A 64 3.52 7.93 4.37
C PRO A 64 2.08 7.64 3.97
#